data_AF-A0A2S8B204-F1
#
_entry.id   AF-A0A2S8B204-F1
#
_cell.length_a   1.000
_cell.length_b   1.000
_cell.length_c   1.000
_cell.angle_alpha   90.00
_cell.angle_beta   90.00
_cell.angle_gamma   90.00
#
_symmetry.space_group_name_H-M   'P 1'
#
loop_
_entity.id
_entity.type
_entity.pdbx_description
1 polymer ?
#
loop_
_entity_poly.entity_id
_entity_poly.type
_entity_poly.pdbx_seq_one_letter_code
_entity_poly.pdbx_strand_id
1 'polypeptide(L)'
;MLTASKRTIRLNPSQARTLIGIAEKRGLTEYAMLQRIIEAGFLAVLHGTDKEADTREIAIEVGAISERLIEVERVLDRALFTACAAYAYARHSALGTKKPDEVIAADAKAAFERQRSLAMEIEP
;
A
#
# COMPACT_ATOMS: atom_id res chain seq x y z
N MET A 1 -10.98 -37.16 8.62
CA MET A 1 -12.17 -37.68 9.33
C MET A 1 -12.53 -36.68 10.41
N LEU A 2 -13.80 -36.23 10.46
CA LEU A 2 -14.30 -35.42 11.57
C LEU A 2 -14.84 -36.35 12.66
N THR A 3 -14.35 -36.20 13.89
CA THR A 3 -14.77 -37.01 15.04
C THR A 3 -15.62 -36.13 15.97
N ALA A 4 -16.87 -36.50 16.23
CA ALA A 4 -17.74 -35.77 17.15
C ALA A 4 -17.52 -36.27 18.59
N SER A 5 -17.19 -35.35 19.51
CA SER A 5 -17.04 -35.66 20.94
C SER A 5 -17.84 -34.65 21.76
N LYS A 6 -18.71 -35.13 22.66
CA LYS A 6 -19.47 -34.27 23.56
C LYS A 6 -18.57 -33.81 24.70
N ARG A 7 -18.43 -32.49 24.87
CA ARG A 7 -17.69 -31.87 25.97
C ARG A 7 -18.57 -30.86 26.71
N THR A 8 -18.42 -30.79 28.02
CA THR A 8 -19.10 -29.80 28.87
C THR A 8 -18.09 -28.72 29.25
N ILE A 9 -18.41 -27.46 28.94
CA ILE A 9 -17.54 -26.31 29.21
C ILE A 9 -18.20 -25.47 30.30
N ARG A 10 -17.43 -25.13 31.34
CA ARG A 10 -17.87 -24.21 32.39
C ARG A 10 -17.53 -22.79 31.96
N LEU A 11 -18.54 -21.94 31.88
CA LEU A 11 -18.38 -20.51 31.63
C LEU A 11 -18.62 -19.75 32.93
N ASN A 12 -17.86 -18.68 33.15
CA ASN A 12 -18.20 -17.74 34.21
C ASN A 12 -19.44 -16.89 33.82
N PRO A 13 -20.07 -16.19 34.78
CA PRO A 13 -21.30 -15.44 34.49
C PRO A 13 -21.13 -14.33 33.44
N SER A 14 -19.96 -13.70 33.32
CA SER A 14 -19.72 -12.67 32.31
C SER A 14 -19.60 -13.28 30.91
N GLN A 15 -18.86 -14.37 30.75
CA GLN A 15 -18.73 -15.13 29.50
C GLN A 15 -20.08 -15.66 29.02
N ALA A 16 -20.91 -16.19 29.92
CA ALA A 16 -22.25 -16.68 29.58
C ALA A 16 -23.14 -15.54 29.04
N ARG A 17 -23.15 -14.38 29.70
CA ARG A 17 -23.89 -13.20 29.22
C ARG A 17 -23.38 -12.70 27.87
N THR A 18 -22.06 -12.66 27.67
CA THR A 18 -21.46 -12.26 26.40
C THR A 18 -21.82 -13.23 25.28
N LEU A 19 -21.78 -14.55 25.54
CA LEU A 19 -22.18 -15.58 24.58
C LEU A 19 -23.61 -15.38 24.11
N ILE A 20 -24.55 -15.22 25.06
CA ILE A 20 -25.97 -14.99 24.77
C ILE A 20 -26.15 -13.72 23.94
N GLY A 21 -25.58 -12.59 24.38
CA GLY A 21 -25.75 -11.33 23.68
C GLY A 21 -25.16 -11.31 22.26
N ILE A 22 -24.08 -12.07 22.00
CA ILE A 22 -23.53 -12.22 20.64
C ILE A 22 -24.38 -13.19 19.81
N ALA A 23 -24.86 -14.27 20.41
CA ALA A 23 -25.71 -15.25 19.74
C ALA A 23 -27.02 -14.61 19.26
N GLU A 24 -27.70 -13.84 20.13
CA GLU A 24 -28.92 -13.08 19.82
C GLU A 24 -28.69 -12.11 18.66
N LYS A 25 -27.63 -11.29 18.72
CA LYS A 25 -27.28 -10.33 17.67
C LYS A 25 -27.05 -10.97 16.30
N ARG A 26 -26.66 -12.24 16.28
CA ARG A 26 -26.33 -12.99 15.06
C ARG A 26 -27.44 -13.97 14.65
N GLY A 27 -28.55 -14.03 15.39
CA GLY A 27 -29.64 -14.98 15.14
C GLY A 27 -29.22 -16.44 15.28
N LEU A 28 -28.26 -16.73 16.15
CA LEU A 28 -27.72 -18.07 16.38
C LEU A 28 -28.17 -18.62 17.73
N THR A 29 -28.19 -19.94 17.87
CA THR A 29 -28.32 -20.58 19.18
C THR A 29 -27.03 -20.40 19.97
N GLU A 30 -27.13 -20.39 21.30
CA GLU A 30 -25.96 -20.33 22.19
C GLU A 30 -24.94 -21.45 21.88
N TYR A 31 -25.43 -22.65 21.58
CA TYR A 31 -24.61 -23.79 21.22
C TYR A 31 -23.81 -23.56 19.92
N ALA A 32 -24.47 -23.08 18.86
CA ALA A 32 -23.82 -22.78 17.59
C ALA A 32 -22.80 -21.63 17.73
N MET A 33 -23.12 -20.64 18.56
CA MET A 33 -22.21 -19.54 18.84
C MET A 33 -20.99 -20.00 19.66
N LEU A 34 -21.19 -20.88 20.64
CA LEU A 34 -20.11 -21.46 21.43
C LEU A 34 -19.15 -22.27 20.55
N GLN A 35 -19.69 -23.08 19.62
CA GLN A 35 -18.88 -23.80 18.65
C GLN A 35 -18.00 -22.86 17.82
N ARG A 36 -18.57 -21.76 17.29
CA ARG A 36 -17.82 -20.75 16.53
C ARG A 36 -16.72 -20.07 17.34
N ILE A 37 -16.98 -19.77 18.61
CA ILE A 37 -15.97 -19.17 19.50
C ILE A 37 -14.82 -20.15 19.73
N ILE A 38 -15.12 -21.43 19.92
CA ILE A 38 -14.11 -22.48 20.09
C ILE A 38 -13.29 -22.65 18.81
N GLU A 39 -13.93 -22.70 17.64
CA GLU A 39 -13.26 -22.77 16.34
C GLU A 39 -12.33 -21.58 16.14
N ALA A 40 -12.80 -20.36 16.39
CA ALA A 40 -11.98 -19.15 16.30
C ALA A 40 -10.80 -19.17 17.29
N GLY A 41 -11.01 -19.67 18.51
CA GLY A 41 -9.96 -19.84 19.51
C GLY A 41 -8.91 -20.86 19.10
N PHE A 42 -9.31 -22.00 18.54
CA PHE A 42 -8.38 -22.98 17.98
C PHE A 42 -7.59 -22.40 16.82
N LEU A 43 -8.24 -21.64 15.93
CA LEU A 43 -7.59 -21.01 14.80
C LEU A 43 -6.52 -20.01 15.28
N ALA A 44 -6.83 -19.21 16.31
CA ALA A 44 -5.86 -18.31 16.94
C ALA A 44 -4.70 -19.03 17.67
N VAL A 45 -4.93 -20.23 18.22
CA VAL A 45 -3.88 -21.01 18.87
C VAL A 45 -3.00 -21.74 17.85
N LEU A 46 -3.59 -22.26 16.77
CA LEU A 46 -2.90 -23.04 15.74
C LEU A 46 -2.08 -22.16 14.79
N HIS A 47 -2.60 -20.98 14.44
CA HIS A 47 -1.95 -20.03 13.54
C HIS A 47 -1.28 -18.87 14.29
N GLY A 48 -1.31 -18.88 15.62
CA GLY A 48 -0.91 -17.73 16.42
C GLY A 48 -1.80 -16.50 16.14
N THR A 49 -1.50 -15.37 16.78
CA THR A 49 -2.08 -14.08 16.41
C THR A 49 -1.43 -13.55 15.12
N ASP A 50 -1.46 -14.33 14.05
CA ASP A 50 -0.76 -14.12 12.75
C ASP A 50 -1.03 -12.76 12.10
N LYS A 51 -2.06 -12.04 12.56
CA LYS A 51 -2.31 -10.65 12.18
C LYS A 51 -1.10 -9.73 12.36
N GLU A 52 -0.27 -9.93 13.39
CA GLU A 52 0.92 -9.09 13.62
C GLU A 52 2.08 -9.44 12.66
N ALA A 53 2.20 -10.72 12.28
CA ALA A 53 3.17 -11.18 11.29
C ALA A 53 2.78 -10.69 9.89
N ASP A 54 1.51 -10.84 9.49
CA ASP A 54 0.97 -10.34 8.21
C ASP A 54 1.15 -8.83 8.08
N THR A 55 0.85 -8.07 9.15
CA THR A 55 0.99 -6.61 9.13
C THR A 55 2.44 -6.19 8.98
N ARG A 56 3.37 -6.92 9.60
CA ARG A 56 4.81 -6.65 9.49
C ARG A 56 5.36 -6.99 8.11
N GLU A 57 4.92 -8.09 7.51
CA GLU A 57 5.29 -8.45 6.14
C GLU A 57 4.78 -7.42 5.13
N ILE A 58 3.52 -6.98 5.27
CA ILE A 58 2.96 -5.90 4.44
C ILE A 58 3.78 -4.61 4.61
N ALA A 59 4.15 -4.25 5.83
CA ALA A 59 4.96 -3.04 6.06
C ALA A 59 6.34 -3.12 5.40
N ILE A 60 6.98 -4.29 5.41
CA ILE A 60 8.26 -4.52 4.73
C ILE A 60 8.12 -4.38 3.22
N GLU A 61 7.10 -5.02 2.63
CA GLU A 61 6.85 -4.95 1.19
C GLU A 61 6.48 -3.53 0.73
N VAL A 62 5.67 -2.81 1.52
CA VAL A 62 5.37 -1.39 1.26
C VAL A 62 6.64 -0.54 1.32
N GLY A 63 7.53 -0.80 2.26
CA GLY A 63 8.85 -0.16 2.32
C GLY A 63 9.67 -0.41 1.06
N ALA A 64 9.76 -1.67 0.63
CA ALA A 64 10.49 -2.06 -0.59
C ALA A 64 9.86 -1.49 -1.88
N ILE A 65 8.54 -1.30 -1.92
CA ILE A 65 7.85 -0.62 -3.02
C ILE A 65 8.18 0.87 -3.00
N SER A 66 8.19 1.50 -1.82
CA SER A 66 8.49 2.93 -1.67
C SER A 66 9.92 3.25 -2.11
N GLU A 67 10.90 2.41 -1.77
CA GLU A 67 12.27 2.55 -2.26
C GLU A 67 12.36 2.46 -3.79
N ARG A 68 11.69 1.47 -4.38
CA ARG A 68 11.62 1.32 -5.85
C ARG A 68 10.94 2.50 -6.53
N LEU A 69 9.92 3.11 -5.91
CA LEU A 69 9.26 4.30 -6.45
C LEU A 69 10.20 5.52 -6.49
N ILE A 70 11.03 5.71 -5.46
CA ILE A 70 12.04 6.79 -5.44
C ILE A 70 13.06 6.59 -6.59
N GLU A 71 13.46 5.35 -6.87
CA GLU A 71 14.34 5.06 -8.00
C GLU A 71 13.68 5.39 -9.35
N VAL A 72 12.41 5.03 -9.51
CA VAL A 72 11.62 5.34 -10.71
C VAL A 72 11.48 6.85 -10.91
N GLU A 73 11.18 7.60 -9.86
CA GLU A 73 11.09 9.06 -9.89
C GLU A 73 12.40 9.70 -10.38
N ARG A 74 13.55 9.23 -9.89
CA ARG A 74 14.87 9.70 -10.36
C ARG A 74 15.12 9.42 -11.83
N VAL A 75 14.68 8.25 -12.32
CA VAL A 75 14.81 7.89 -13.75
C VAL A 75 13.89 8.78 -14.60
N LEU A 76 12.67 9.03 -14.14
CA LEU A 76 11.71 9.92 -14.81
C LEU A 76 12.23 11.36 -14.88
N ASP A 77 12.79 11.89 -13.81
CA ASP A 77 13.39 13.24 -13.78
C ASP A 77 14.53 13.37 -14.80
N ARG A 78 15.40 12.36 -14.89
CA ARG A 78 16.49 12.33 -15.87
C ARG A 78 15.96 12.21 -17.30
N ALA A 79 14.90 11.43 -17.52
CA ALA A 79 14.26 11.29 -18.82
C ALA A 79 13.59 12.60 -19.24
N LEU A 80 12.89 13.27 -18.33
CA LEU A 80 12.26 14.57 -18.54
C LEU A 80 13.30 15.64 -18.92
N PHE A 81 14.40 15.73 -18.17
CA PHE A 81 15.49 16.65 -18.50
C PHE A 81 16.05 16.39 -19.90
N THR A 82 16.30 15.12 -20.23
CA THR A 82 16.81 14.70 -21.54
C THR A 82 15.85 15.07 -22.67
N ALA A 83 14.55 14.87 -22.47
CA ALA A 83 13.52 15.26 -23.43
C ALA A 83 13.46 16.78 -23.63
N CYS A 84 13.53 17.57 -22.55
CA CYS A 84 13.58 19.03 -22.63
C CYS A 84 14.82 19.52 -23.39
N ALA A 85 15.99 18.93 -23.13
CA ALA A 85 17.22 19.25 -23.86
C ALA A 85 17.09 18.89 -25.34
N ALA A 86 16.68 17.66 -25.66
CA ALA A 86 16.51 17.22 -27.05
C ALA A 86 15.54 18.13 -27.83
N TYR A 87 14.41 18.50 -27.23
CA TYR A 87 13.46 19.42 -27.84
C TYR A 87 14.06 20.82 -28.06
N ALA A 88 14.77 21.37 -27.07
CA ALA A 88 15.38 22.70 -27.17
C ALA A 88 16.41 22.75 -28.32
N TYR A 89 17.31 21.77 -28.39
CA TYR A 89 18.28 21.66 -29.47
C TYR A 89 17.62 21.45 -30.83
N ALA A 90 16.68 20.51 -30.95
CA ALA A 90 15.97 20.25 -32.20
C ALA A 90 15.22 21.49 -32.72
N ARG A 91 14.53 22.22 -31.82
CA ARG A 91 13.82 23.45 -32.16
C ARG A 91 14.78 24.54 -32.64
N HIS A 92 15.91 24.72 -31.99
CA HIS A 92 16.90 25.74 -32.39
C HIS A 92 17.55 25.40 -33.73
N SER A 93 17.88 24.12 -33.97
CA SER A 93 18.35 23.65 -35.27
C SER A 93 17.32 23.89 -36.38
N ALA A 94 16.04 23.59 -36.11
CA ALA A 94 14.95 23.78 -37.08
C ALA A 94 14.68 25.26 -37.41
N LEU A 95 14.81 26.15 -36.42
CA LEU A 95 14.65 27.60 -36.60
C LEU A 95 15.88 28.28 -37.21
N GLY A 96 16.98 27.56 -37.44
CA GLY A 96 18.23 28.11 -37.95
C GLY A 96 18.87 29.15 -37.03
N THR A 97 18.54 29.14 -35.74
CA THR A 97 19.05 30.14 -34.79
C THR A 97 20.48 29.82 -34.41
N LYS A 98 21.41 30.74 -34.69
CA LYS A 98 22.83 30.63 -34.27
C LYS A 98 23.00 31.12 -32.83
N LYS A 99 22.30 30.49 -31.89
CA LYS A 99 22.52 30.76 -30.46
C LYS A 99 23.72 29.96 -29.95
N PRO A 100 24.51 30.49 -28.99
CA PRO A 100 25.52 29.71 -28.32
C PRO A 100 24.88 28.58 -27.51
N ASP A 101 25.60 27.46 -27.38
CA ASP A 101 25.15 26.23 -26.71
C ASP A 101 24.62 26.49 -25.29
N GLU A 102 25.33 27.35 -24.55
CA GLU A 102 25.00 27.79 -23.20
C GLU A 102 23.58 28.36 -23.08
N VAL A 103 23.12 29.09 -24.10
CA VAL A 103 21.77 29.69 -24.11
C VAL A 103 20.71 28.62 -24.39
N ILE A 104 21.02 27.63 -25.24
CA ILE A 104 20.10 26.53 -25.54
C ILE A 104 19.98 25.60 -24.31
N ALA A 105 21.09 25.35 -23.61
CA ALA A 105 21.12 24.60 -22.36
C ALA A 105 20.33 25.32 -21.25
N ALA A 106 20.44 26.65 -21.14
CA ALA A 106 19.66 27.44 -20.20
C ALA A 106 18.16 27.38 -20.50
N ASP A 107 17.77 27.50 -21.78
CA ASP A 107 16.37 27.37 -22.22
C ASP A 107 15.81 25.97 -21.89
N ALA A 108 16.59 24.91 -22.11
CA ALA A 108 16.23 23.54 -21.77
C ALA A 108 16.03 23.34 -20.26
N LYS A 109 16.96 23.86 -19.44
CA LYS A 109 16.87 23.81 -17.98
C LYS A 109 15.63 24.53 -17.46
N ALA A 110 15.36 25.73 -17.97
CA ALA A 110 14.17 26.48 -17.58
C ALA A 110 12.87 25.75 -17.98
N ALA A 111 12.86 25.05 -19.13
CA ALA A 111 11.73 24.22 -19.53
C ALA A 111 11.53 23.01 -18.61
N PHE A 112 12.62 22.33 -18.24
CA PHE A 112 12.61 21.24 -17.27
C PHE A 112 12.05 21.69 -15.92
N GLU A 113 12.53 22.81 -15.37
CA GLU A 113 12.07 23.34 -14.08
C GLU A 113 10.56 23.65 -14.08
N ARG A 114 10.03 24.19 -15.18
CA ARG A 114 8.57 24.40 -15.32
C ARG A 114 7.77 23.10 -15.38
N GLN A 115 8.28 22.08 -16.08
CA GLN A 115 7.60 20.79 -16.15
C GLN A 115 7.63 20.08 -14.80
N ARG A 116 8.75 20.16 -14.08
CA ARG A 116 8.87 19.61 -12.73
C ARG A 116 7.95 20.32 -11.74
N SER A 117 7.85 21.66 -11.79
CA SER A 117 6.93 22.39 -10.91
C SER A 117 5.47 22.00 -11.14
N LEU A 118 5.05 21.86 -12.41
CA LEU A 118 3.71 21.40 -12.76
C LEU A 118 3.42 19.98 -12.24
N ALA A 119 4.42 19.08 -12.28
CA ALA A 119 4.26 17.74 -11.75
C ALA A 119 4.07 17.72 -10.21
N MET A 120 4.75 18.62 -9.49
CA MET A 120 4.62 18.75 -8.03
C MET A 120 3.34 19.47 -7.59
N GLU A 121 2.75 20.33 -8.43
CA GLU A 121 1.47 21.00 -8.14
C GLU A 121 0.25 20.07 -8.26
N ILE A 122 0.41 18.91 -8.92
CA ILE A 122 -0.68 17.94 -9.15
C ILE A 122 -0.80 16.93 -7.99
N GLU A 123 0.08 16.98 -6.98
CA GLU A 123 0.03 16.14 -5.78
C GLU A 123 -1.05 16.68 -4.82
N PRO A 124 -2.20 15.97 -4.60
CA PRO A 124 -3.27 16.42 -3.69
C PRO A 124 -2.96 16.15 -2.20
#